data_AF-A0A3P6R688-F1
#
_entry.id   AF-A0A3P6R688-F1
#
_cell.length_a   1.000
_cell.length_b   1.000
_cell.length_c   1.000
_cell.angle_alpha   90.00
_cell.angle_beta   90.00
_cell.angle_gamma   90.00
#
_symmetry.space_group_name_H-M   'P 1'
#
loop_
_entity.id
_entity.type
_entity.pdbx_description
1 polymer ?
#
loop_
_entity_poly.entity_id
_entity_poly.type
_entity_poly.pdbx_seq_one_letter_code
_entity_poly.pdbx_strand_id
1 'polypeptide(L)'
;VTCASACVVEDALRRCDAGGVSVCSFGSDVRVISSFGDQMMLGPELLQKLSFDQSSTDLVLLLKHAKQMLYNVRTPTSEQLLIIISDGRGALAQGADKIKTALSALQGVTVLFVILDSGPKSITDLSVASFQGGDVTLTPYLAVFPFPFYTIIKKISQLPPVLTESIRQWFEMTVRTNSI
;
A
#
# COMPACT_ATOMS: atom_id res chain seq x y z
N VAL A 1 -7.83 -15.96 -1.00
CA VAL A 1 -8.73 -15.24 -0.05
C VAL A 1 -8.45 -13.74 -0.02
N THR A 2 -7.18 -13.30 0.05
CA THR A 2 -6.71 -11.89 -0.08
C THR A 2 -7.33 -11.12 -1.25
N CYS A 3 -7.43 -11.86 -2.33
CA CYS A 3 -7.83 -11.47 -3.66
C CYS A 3 -9.31 -11.05 -3.74
N ALA A 4 -10.21 -11.71 -2.99
CA ALA A 4 -11.64 -11.38 -2.95
C ALA A 4 -11.90 -10.06 -2.21
N SER A 5 -11.13 -9.77 -1.16
CA SER A 5 -11.25 -8.52 -0.41
C SER A 5 -10.73 -7.32 -1.22
N ALA A 6 -9.73 -7.51 -2.08
CA ALA A 6 -9.31 -6.47 -3.03
C ALA A 6 -10.43 -6.10 -4.01
N CYS A 7 -11.19 -7.09 -4.51
CA CYS A 7 -12.36 -6.84 -5.38
C CYS A 7 -13.44 -6.02 -4.66
N VAL A 8 -13.74 -6.36 -3.39
CA VAL A 8 -14.75 -5.63 -2.59
C VAL A 8 -14.33 -4.18 -2.35
N VAL A 9 -13.03 -3.95 -2.14
CA VAL A 9 -12.48 -2.61 -1.93
C VAL A 9 -12.52 -1.79 -3.21
N GLU A 10 -12.16 -2.40 -4.34
CA GLU A 10 -12.26 -1.74 -5.65
C GLU A 10 -13.71 -1.36 -5.96
N ASP A 11 -14.66 -2.28 -5.80
CA ASP A 11 -16.10 -2.04 -6.00
C ASP A 11 -16.59 -0.90 -5.12
N ALA A 12 -16.25 -0.91 -3.82
CA ALA A 12 -16.63 0.14 -2.90
C ALA A 12 -16.06 1.51 -3.30
N LEU A 13 -14.76 1.58 -3.66
CA LEU A 13 -14.11 2.82 -4.06
C LEU A 13 -14.69 3.40 -5.35
N ARG A 14 -14.99 2.56 -6.35
CA ARG A 14 -15.61 3.00 -7.61
C ARG A 14 -17.04 3.49 -7.39
N ARG A 15 -17.80 2.87 -6.48
CA ARG A 15 -19.18 3.25 -6.16
C ARG A 15 -19.29 4.52 -5.32
N CYS A 16 -18.22 4.93 -4.65
CA CYS A 16 -18.19 6.15 -3.85
C CYS A 16 -18.02 7.44 -4.67
N ASP A 17 -18.04 7.39 -6.01
CA ASP A 17 -17.74 8.53 -6.90
C ASP A 17 -16.43 9.24 -6.52
N ALA A 18 -15.48 8.51 -5.91
CA ALA A 18 -14.22 9.02 -5.36
C ALA A 18 -13.21 9.46 -6.44
N GLY A 19 -13.65 9.60 -7.69
CA GLY A 19 -12.80 9.81 -8.86
C GLY A 19 -12.32 8.49 -9.47
N GLY A 20 -11.10 8.47 -9.97
CA GLY A 20 -10.52 7.30 -10.65
C GLY A 20 -9.88 6.31 -9.67
N VAL A 21 -10.06 5.02 -9.94
CA VAL A 21 -9.41 3.92 -9.20
C VAL A 21 -8.54 3.13 -10.16
N SER A 22 -7.30 2.83 -9.76
CA SER A 22 -6.41 1.93 -10.48
C SER A 22 -5.89 0.85 -9.55
N VAL A 23 -5.76 -0.37 -10.07
CA VAL A 23 -5.26 -1.55 -9.34
C VAL A 23 -3.99 -2.03 -10.00
N CYS A 24 -2.94 -2.22 -9.19
CA CYS A 24 -1.66 -2.76 -9.63
C CYS A 24 -1.29 -3.98 -8.78
N SER A 25 -0.62 -4.96 -9.39
CA SER A 25 0.12 -5.99 -8.68
C SER A 25 1.60 -5.62 -8.64
N PHE A 26 2.29 -6.07 -7.60
CA PHE A 26 3.71 -5.78 -7.41
C PHE A 26 4.44 -6.91 -6.69
N GLY A 27 5.74 -6.95 -6.92
CA GLY A 27 6.71 -7.88 -6.33
C GLY A 27 8.07 -7.61 -6.96
N SER A 28 8.61 -8.51 -7.79
CA SER A 28 9.85 -8.25 -8.55
C SER A 28 9.64 -7.28 -9.72
N ASP A 29 8.39 -7.14 -10.17
CA ASP A 29 7.95 -6.19 -11.20
C ASP A 29 6.61 -5.59 -10.78
N VAL A 30 6.18 -4.51 -11.43
CA VAL A 30 4.89 -3.83 -11.20
C VAL A 30 4.04 -3.94 -12.45
N ARG A 31 2.82 -4.49 -12.31
CA ARG A 31 1.87 -4.66 -13.40
C ARG A 31 0.56 -3.94 -13.10
N VAL A 32 0.14 -3.07 -14.01
CA VAL A 32 -1.20 -2.48 -13.96
C VAL A 32 -2.24 -3.54 -14.33
N ILE A 33 -3.16 -3.79 -13.41
CA ILE A 33 -4.25 -4.77 -13.56
C ILE A 33 -5.50 -4.08 -14.12
N SER A 34 -5.76 -2.86 -13.63
CA SER A 34 -6.84 -1.95 -14.06
C SER A 34 -6.35 -0.51 -13.96
N SER A 35 -6.54 0.28 -15.01
CA SER A 35 -6.14 1.69 -15.11
C SER A 35 -7.25 2.62 -14.61
N PHE A 36 -6.91 3.88 -14.33
CA PHE A 36 -7.85 4.88 -13.81
C PHE A 36 -9.10 5.13 -14.68
N GLY A 37 -9.00 4.93 -15.99
CA GLY A 37 -10.11 5.11 -16.95
C GLY A 37 -10.81 3.81 -17.36
N ASP A 38 -10.36 2.65 -16.85
CA ASP A 38 -10.95 1.37 -17.23
C ASP A 38 -12.33 1.22 -16.58
N GLN A 39 -13.24 0.58 -17.31
CA GLN A 39 -14.49 0.09 -16.74
C GLN A 39 -14.21 -0.95 -15.66
N MET A 40 -15.13 -1.05 -14.70
CA MET A 40 -14.99 -2.00 -13.59
C MET A 40 -14.86 -3.43 -14.13
N MET A 41 -13.78 -4.11 -13.73
CA MET A 41 -13.58 -5.52 -14.06
C MET A 41 -14.43 -6.40 -13.13
N LEU A 42 -14.92 -7.53 -13.65
CA LEU A 42 -15.58 -8.52 -12.79
C LEU A 42 -14.54 -9.15 -11.86
N GLY A 43 -14.91 -9.34 -10.59
CA GLY A 43 -14.01 -9.89 -9.55
C GLY A 43 -13.21 -11.12 -10.01
N PRO A 44 -13.82 -12.17 -10.60
CA PRO A 44 -13.10 -13.34 -11.08
C PRO A 44 -11.99 -13.05 -12.10
N GLU A 45 -12.15 -12.03 -12.95
CA GLU A 45 -11.12 -11.64 -13.93
C GLU A 45 -9.96 -10.92 -13.26
N LEU A 46 -10.24 -10.06 -12.27
CA LEU A 46 -9.22 -9.42 -11.44
C LEU A 46 -8.38 -10.48 -10.71
N LEU A 47 -9.06 -11.50 -10.15
CA LEU A 47 -8.44 -12.60 -9.43
C LEU A 47 -7.47 -13.40 -10.32
N GLN A 48 -7.85 -13.69 -11.57
CA GLN A 48 -6.99 -14.44 -12.50
C GLN A 48 -5.68 -13.70 -12.84
N LYS A 49 -5.68 -12.36 -12.77
CA LYS A 49 -4.49 -11.54 -13.03
C LYS A 49 -3.52 -11.48 -11.84
N LEU A 50 -3.91 -11.99 -10.67
CA LEU A 50 -3.12 -12.00 -9.44
C LEU A 50 -2.56 -13.41 -9.17
N SER A 51 -1.37 -13.69 -9.71
CA SER A 51 -0.70 -15.00 -9.65
C SER A 51 0.04 -15.28 -8.34
N PHE A 52 0.48 -14.24 -7.62
CA PHE A 52 1.28 -14.34 -6.38
C PHE A 52 2.55 -15.22 -6.51
N ASP A 53 3.12 -15.30 -7.72
CA ASP A 53 4.25 -16.15 -8.08
C ASP A 53 5.61 -15.43 -8.05
N GLN A 54 5.62 -14.14 -7.70
CA GLN A 54 6.85 -13.34 -7.68
C GLN A 54 7.71 -13.65 -6.45
N SER A 55 9.02 -13.76 -6.67
CA SER A 55 10.00 -14.25 -5.69
C SER A 55 10.57 -13.18 -4.75
N SER A 56 10.29 -11.90 -5.01
CA SER A 56 10.79 -10.77 -4.21
C SER A 56 9.80 -9.62 -4.21
N THR A 57 10.02 -8.65 -3.32
CA THR A 57 9.24 -7.40 -3.26
C THR A 57 10.15 -6.20 -3.46
N ASP A 58 9.90 -5.43 -4.51
CA ASP A 58 10.59 -4.17 -4.84
C ASP A 58 9.65 -2.99 -4.58
N LEU A 59 9.71 -2.44 -3.37
CA LEU A 59 8.88 -1.30 -2.98
C LEU A 59 9.37 0.01 -3.61
N VAL A 60 10.66 0.15 -3.88
CA VAL A 60 11.20 1.35 -4.54
C VAL A 60 10.68 1.44 -5.98
N LEU A 61 10.61 0.31 -6.70
CA LEU A 61 10.02 0.21 -8.03
C LEU A 61 8.53 0.54 -7.98
N LEU A 62 7.78 -0.05 -7.02
CA LEU A 62 6.37 0.27 -6.79
C LEU A 62 6.13 1.77 -6.61
N LEU A 63 6.89 2.41 -5.70
CA LEU A 63 6.70 3.84 -5.40
C LEU A 63 7.07 4.73 -6.60
N LYS A 64 8.11 4.38 -7.36
CA LYS A 64 8.46 5.08 -8.61
C LYS A 64 7.37 4.94 -9.67
N HIS A 65 6.83 3.74 -9.85
CA HIS A 65 5.76 3.48 -10.80
C HIS A 65 4.46 4.21 -10.41
N ALA A 66 4.08 4.11 -9.13
CA ALA A 66 2.93 4.84 -8.58
C ALA A 66 3.07 6.36 -8.75
N LYS A 67 4.28 6.91 -8.57
CA LYS A 67 4.54 8.33 -8.81
C LYS A 67 4.22 8.74 -10.24
N GLN A 68 4.67 7.95 -11.23
CA GLN A 68 4.41 8.24 -12.64
C GLN A 68 2.91 8.15 -12.95
N MET A 69 2.24 7.09 -12.50
CA MET A 69 0.81 6.90 -12.72
C MET A 69 -0.03 8.02 -12.12
N LEU A 70 0.24 8.39 -10.87
CA LEU A 70 -0.50 9.42 -10.15
C LEU A 70 -0.22 10.81 -10.72
N TYR A 71 1.02 11.10 -11.12
CA TYR A 71 1.36 12.36 -11.77
C TYR A 71 0.55 12.58 -13.06
N ASN A 72 0.38 11.53 -13.86
CA ASN A 72 -0.32 11.62 -15.15
C ASN A 72 -1.82 11.94 -15.03
N VAL A 73 -2.44 11.61 -13.90
CA VAL A 73 -3.88 11.84 -13.66
C VAL A 73 -4.14 12.99 -12.70
N ARG A 74 -3.09 13.69 -12.26
CA ARG A 74 -3.20 14.75 -11.26
C ARG A 74 -3.84 16.00 -11.86
N THR A 75 -4.80 16.57 -11.13
CA THR A 75 -5.40 17.88 -11.41
C THR A 75 -5.15 18.83 -10.24
N PRO A 76 -5.36 20.15 -10.39
CA PRO A 76 -5.17 21.11 -9.30
C PRO A 76 -6.02 20.84 -8.05
N THR A 77 -7.16 20.15 -8.22
CA THR A 77 -8.10 19.81 -7.14
C THR A 77 -8.08 18.33 -6.77
N SER A 78 -7.23 17.52 -7.42
CA SER A 78 -7.20 16.08 -7.17
C SER A 78 -6.42 15.78 -5.89
N GLU A 79 -7.03 14.94 -5.06
CA GLU A 79 -6.44 14.42 -3.85
C GLU A 79 -6.11 12.95 -4.08
N GLN A 80 -4.90 12.53 -3.76
CA GLN A 80 -4.37 11.24 -4.19
C GLN A 80 -4.02 10.35 -2.99
N LEU A 81 -4.53 9.12 -3.01
CA LEU A 81 -4.30 8.09 -2.01
C LEU A 81 -3.70 6.85 -2.67
N LEU A 82 -2.55 6.40 -2.17
CA LEU A 82 -1.94 5.12 -2.53
C LEU A 82 -2.10 4.15 -1.35
N ILE A 83 -2.81 3.05 -1.58
CA ILE A 83 -2.99 1.98 -0.59
C ILE A 83 -2.13 0.79 -1.01
N ILE A 84 -1.16 0.43 -0.17
CA ILE A 84 -0.26 -0.71 -0.39
C ILE A 84 -0.70 -1.84 0.54
N ILE A 85 -1.02 -3.00 -0.02
CA ILE A 85 -1.46 -4.18 0.75
C ILE A 85 -0.40 -5.27 0.61
N SER A 86 0.24 -5.65 1.71
CA SER A 86 1.31 -6.65 1.73
C SER A 86 1.48 -7.23 3.13
N ASP A 87 2.20 -8.34 3.29
CA ASP A 87 2.56 -8.87 4.61
C ASP A 87 3.64 -8.03 5.32
N GLY A 88 4.21 -7.04 4.63
CA GLY A 88 5.16 -6.07 5.16
C GLY A 88 6.57 -6.61 5.40
N ARG A 89 6.83 -7.92 5.32
CA ARG A 89 8.11 -8.53 5.74
C ARG A 89 9.29 -8.13 4.86
N GLY A 90 9.03 -7.94 3.57
CA GLY A 90 10.01 -7.47 2.59
C GLY A 90 10.28 -5.97 2.64
N ALA A 91 9.62 -5.20 3.52
CA ALA A 91 9.67 -3.75 3.46
C ALA A 91 11.04 -3.15 3.77
N LEU A 92 11.95 -3.89 4.39
CA LEU A 92 13.31 -3.42 4.67
C LEU A 92 14.36 -3.98 3.70
N ALA A 93 13.97 -4.84 2.75
CA ALA A 93 14.90 -5.54 1.87
C ALA A 93 15.79 -4.61 1.04
N GLN A 94 15.27 -3.43 0.69
CA GLN A 94 15.99 -2.43 -0.12
C GLN A 94 16.66 -1.34 0.72
N GLY A 95 16.48 -1.38 2.05
CA GLY A 95 16.91 -0.34 2.98
C GLY A 95 15.82 0.72 3.22
N ALA A 96 15.59 1.03 4.50
CA ALA A 96 14.56 1.98 4.92
C ALA A 96 14.74 3.37 4.30
N ASP A 97 15.98 3.84 4.17
CA ASP A 97 16.26 5.19 3.66
C ASP A 97 15.90 5.34 2.18
N LYS A 98 16.15 4.33 1.35
CA LYS A 98 15.76 4.37 -0.07
C LYS A 98 14.24 4.46 -0.23
N ILE A 99 13.49 3.76 0.64
CA ILE A 99 12.03 3.79 0.63
C ILE A 99 11.53 5.14 1.13
N LYS A 100 12.11 5.69 2.21
CA LYS A 100 11.80 7.05 2.69
C LYS A 100 12.05 8.09 1.60
N THR A 101 13.18 8.02 0.89
CA THR A 101 13.44 8.92 -0.26
C THR A 101 12.39 8.76 -1.36
N ALA A 102 12.00 7.54 -1.70
CA ALA A 102 10.96 7.29 -2.70
C ALA A 102 9.58 7.80 -2.26
N LEU A 103 9.25 7.66 -0.96
CA LEU A 103 8.02 8.23 -0.37
C LEU A 103 8.03 9.76 -0.41
N SER A 104 9.13 10.42 -0.06
CA SER A 104 9.23 11.89 -0.14
C SER A 104 9.07 12.42 -1.56
N ALA A 105 9.34 11.59 -2.58
CA ALA A 105 9.15 11.96 -3.99
C ALA A 105 7.68 11.92 -4.45
N LEU A 106 6.77 11.35 -3.65
CA LEU A 106 5.31 11.28 -3.87
C LEU A 106 4.60 12.49 -3.22
N GLN A 107 5.04 13.71 -3.55
CA GLN A 107 4.48 14.92 -2.95
C GLN A 107 2.97 15.06 -3.20
N GLY A 108 2.18 15.30 -2.15
CA GLY A 108 0.72 15.42 -2.24
C GLY A 108 -0.01 14.11 -2.49
N VAL A 109 0.65 12.97 -2.28
CA VAL A 109 0.02 11.65 -2.25
C VAL A 109 0.08 11.11 -0.82
N THR A 110 -1.06 10.77 -0.25
CA THR A 110 -1.11 10.03 1.02
C THR A 110 -0.80 8.57 0.74
N VAL A 111 0.17 7.98 1.44
CA VAL A 111 0.52 6.56 1.30
C VAL A 111 0.14 5.81 2.57
N LEU A 112 -0.79 4.85 2.43
CA LEU A 112 -1.24 3.96 3.50
C LEU A 112 -0.72 2.54 3.25
N PHE A 113 0.02 1.98 4.21
CA PHE A 113 0.45 0.59 4.15
C PHE A 113 -0.43 -0.31 5.03
N VAL A 114 -1.15 -1.24 4.43
CA VAL A 114 -1.94 -2.26 5.14
C VAL A 114 -1.13 -3.54 5.24
N ILE A 115 -0.73 -3.86 6.47
CA ILE A 115 0.04 -5.05 6.79
C ILE A 115 -0.91 -6.22 7.05
N LEU A 116 -0.86 -7.22 6.16
CA LEU A 116 -1.57 -8.49 6.30
C LEU A 116 -0.76 -9.47 7.15
N ASP A 117 -0.99 -9.44 8.45
CA ASP A 117 -0.25 -10.25 9.41
C ASP A 117 -0.94 -11.59 9.69
N SER A 118 -1.03 -12.41 8.65
CA SER A 118 -1.59 -13.77 8.69
C SER A 118 -0.50 -14.87 8.69
N GLY A 119 0.77 -14.49 8.81
CA GLY A 119 1.88 -15.43 8.82
C GLY A 119 2.03 -16.15 10.18
N PRO A 120 2.81 -17.23 10.23
CA PRO A 120 2.96 -18.05 11.45
C PRO A 120 3.62 -17.30 12.63
N LYS A 121 4.48 -16.31 12.34
CA LYS A 121 5.09 -15.43 13.34
C LYS A 121 4.62 -14.00 13.10
N SER A 122 3.99 -13.36 14.08
CA SER A 122 3.48 -11.99 13.95
C SER A 122 4.57 -11.01 13.51
N ILE A 123 4.25 -10.04 12.66
CA ILE A 123 5.18 -8.95 12.30
C ILE A 123 5.63 -8.14 13.54
N THR A 124 4.77 -8.07 14.56
CA THR A 124 5.06 -7.40 15.85
C THR A 124 6.17 -8.08 16.64
N ASP A 125 6.39 -9.38 16.39
CA ASP A 125 7.36 -10.21 17.11
C ASP A 125 8.67 -10.33 16.32
N LEU A 126 8.78 -9.63 15.19
CA LEU A 126 9.99 -9.56 14.39
C LEU A 126 10.91 -8.49 14.94
N SER A 127 12.21 -8.77 14.86
CA SER A 127 13.28 -7.83 15.17
C SER A 127 14.32 -7.87 14.06
N VAL A 128 14.95 -6.72 13.82
CA VAL A 128 16.10 -6.57 12.93
C VAL A 128 17.35 -6.52 13.78
N ALA A 129 18.34 -7.35 13.44
CA ALA A 129 19.66 -7.26 14.04
C ALA A 129 20.49 -6.19 13.32
N SER A 130 21.08 -5.28 14.10
CA SER A 130 22.07 -4.33 13.62
C SER A 130 23.40 -4.58 14.33
N PHE A 131 24.49 -4.50 13.58
CA PHE A 131 25.84 -4.68 14.09
C PHE A 131 26.51 -3.31 14.16
N GLN A 132 26.82 -2.85 15.38
CA GLN A 132 27.57 -1.62 15.60
C GLN A 132 28.79 -1.93 16.47
N GLY A 133 30.00 -1.76 15.92
CA GLY A 133 31.23 -1.90 16.71
C GLY A 133 31.51 -3.29 17.30
N GLY A 134 30.85 -4.34 16.82
CA GLY A 134 30.96 -5.71 17.37
C GLY A 134 29.77 -6.14 18.23
N ASP A 135 28.94 -5.19 18.66
CA ASP A 135 27.72 -5.48 19.43
C ASP A 135 26.52 -5.70 18.51
N VAL A 136 25.67 -6.66 18.87
CA VAL A 136 24.42 -6.97 18.18
C VAL A 136 23.27 -6.30 18.93
N THR A 137 22.66 -5.30 18.30
CA THR A 137 21.43 -4.68 18.80
C THR A 137 20.23 -5.22 18.04
N LEU A 138 19.27 -5.78 18.77
CA LEU A 138 17.98 -6.20 18.23
C LEU A 138 16.98 -5.06 18.37
N THR A 139 16.50 -4.55 17.23
CA THR A 139 15.47 -3.50 17.19
C THR A 139 14.15 -4.10 16.70
N PRO A 140 13.00 -3.82 17.35
CA PRO A 140 11.71 -4.26 16.84
C PRO A 140 11.50 -3.83 15.38
N TYR A 141 11.03 -4.74 14.53
CA TYR A 141 10.89 -4.51 13.09
C TYR A 141 10.04 -3.28 12.77
N LEU A 142 8.92 -3.13 13.50
CA LEU A 142 8.00 -2.01 13.32
C LEU A 142 8.60 -0.66 13.74
N ALA A 143 9.60 -0.64 14.63
CA ALA A 143 10.25 0.60 15.03
C ALA A 143 11.09 1.23 13.91
N VAL A 144 11.52 0.41 12.94
CA VAL A 144 12.30 0.86 11.77
C VAL A 144 11.52 0.75 10.45
N PHE A 145 10.21 0.47 10.53
CA PHE A 145 9.36 0.33 9.35
C PHE A 145 9.31 1.64 8.55
N PRO A 146 9.46 1.62 7.23
CA PRO A 146 9.76 2.84 6.47
C PRO A 146 8.52 3.66 6.09
N PHE A 147 7.31 3.18 6.41
CA PHE A 147 6.06 3.88 6.12
C PHE A 147 5.52 4.58 7.38
N PRO A 148 5.19 5.88 7.31
CA PRO A 148 4.69 6.62 8.47
C PRO A 148 3.24 6.26 8.82
N PHE A 149 2.43 5.90 7.82
CA PHE A 149 1.04 5.50 8.01
C PHE A 149 0.89 4.03 7.63
N TYR A 150 0.62 3.19 8.64
CA TYR A 150 0.32 1.79 8.42
C TYR A 150 -0.71 1.28 9.41
N THR A 151 -1.38 0.20 9.03
CA THR A 151 -2.30 -0.54 9.89
C THR A 151 -2.02 -2.03 9.78
N ILE A 152 -2.22 -2.76 10.86
CA ILE A 152 -1.97 -4.20 10.93
C ILE A 152 -3.32 -4.89 11.05
N ILE A 153 -3.61 -5.80 10.12
CA ILE A 153 -4.79 -6.65 10.20
C ILE A 153 -4.39 -8.13 10.27
N LYS A 154 -5.03 -8.88 11.16
CA LYS A 154 -4.74 -10.30 11.38
C LYS A 154 -5.56 -11.21 10.48
N LYS A 155 -6.77 -10.75 10.12
CA LYS A 155 -7.70 -11.50 9.28
C LYS A 155 -8.08 -10.66 8.08
N ILE A 156 -8.10 -11.29 6.91
CA ILE A 156 -8.49 -10.61 5.66
C ILE A 156 -9.93 -10.07 5.69
N SER A 157 -10.81 -10.68 6.49
CA SER A 157 -12.17 -10.18 6.71
C SER A 157 -12.22 -8.79 7.36
N GLN A 158 -11.12 -8.34 7.99
CA GLN A 158 -10.99 -7.00 8.56
C GLN A 158 -10.59 -5.96 7.52
N LEU A 159 -10.14 -6.38 6.33
CA LEU A 159 -9.66 -5.47 5.30
C LEU A 159 -10.75 -4.49 4.83
N PRO A 160 -11.97 -4.92 4.46
CA PRO A 160 -13.02 -3.99 4.05
C PRO A 160 -13.34 -2.91 5.10
N PRO A 161 -13.68 -3.24 6.37
CA PRO A 161 -14.02 -2.20 7.35
C PRO A 161 -12.84 -1.29 7.70
N VAL A 162 -11.60 -1.81 7.76
CA VAL A 162 -10.41 -1.00 8.05
C VAL A 162 -10.14 -0.01 6.91
N LEU A 163 -10.28 -0.45 5.66
CA LEU A 163 -10.10 0.43 4.51
C LEU A 163 -11.19 1.49 4.42
N THR A 164 -12.46 1.12 4.63
CA THR A 164 -13.56 2.09 4.69
C THR A 164 -13.28 3.20 5.71
N GLU A 165 -12.85 2.83 6.92
CA GLU A 165 -12.51 3.79 7.96
C GLU A 165 -11.27 4.63 7.61
N SER A 166 -10.22 4.01 7.05
CA SER A 166 -9.00 4.72 6.65
C SER A 166 -9.26 5.73 5.53
N ILE A 167 -10.09 5.36 4.55
CA ILE A 167 -10.52 6.22 3.45
C ILE A 167 -11.37 7.37 3.99
N ARG A 168 -12.31 7.10 4.90
CA ARG A 168 -13.11 8.14 5.58
C ARG A 168 -12.21 9.15 6.30
N GLN A 169 -11.25 8.67 7.09
CA GLN A 169 -10.28 9.52 7.79
C GLN A 169 -9.45 10.36 6.81
N TRP A 170 -8.99 9.76 5.70
CA TRP A 170 -8.29 10.48 4.65
C TRP A 170 -9.14 11.60 4.05
N PHE A 171 -10.39 11.32 3.66
CA PHE A 171 -11.31 12.35 3.16
C PHE A 171 -11.50 13.50 4.15
N GLU A 172 -11.67 13.20 5.44
CA GLU A 172 -11.84 14.23 6.48
C GLU A 172 -10.61 15.11 6.66
N MET A 173 -9.40 14.51 6.62
CA MET A 173 -8.16 15.28 6.70
C MET A 173 -8.02 16.22 5.51
N THR A 174 -8.29 15.71 4.32
CA THR A 174 -8.16 16.44 3.07
C THR A 174 -9.16 17.60 2.94
N VAL A 175 -10.43 17.39 3.30
CA VAL A 175 -11.45 18.46 3.29
C VAL A 175 -11.13 19.57 4.29
N ARG A 176 -10.55 19.22 5.46
CA ARG A 176 -10.13 20.22 6.47
C ARG A 176 -8.95 21.07 6.00
N THR A 177 -8.02 20.49 5.23
CA THR A 177 -6.87 21.23 4.69
C THR A 177 -7.27 22.25 3.61
N ASN A 178 -8.33 21.98 2.85
CA ASN A 178 -8.84 22.89 1.81
C ASN A 178 -9.84 23.95 2.32
N SER A 179 -10.19 23.93 3.61
CA SER A 179 -11.15 24.88 4.22
C SER A 179 -10.45 26.05 4.96
N ILE A 180 -9.17 26.30 4.69
CA ILE A 180 -8.34 27.38 5.26
C ILE A 180 -7.75 28.18 4.10
#